data_AF-A0A6G4JHW9-F1
#
_entry.id   AF-A0A6G4JHW9-F1
#
_cell.length_a   1.000
_cell.length_b   1.000
_cell.length_c   1.000
_cell.angle_alpha   90.00
_cell.angle_beta   90.00
_cell.angle_gamma   90.00
#
_symmetry.space_group_name_H-M   'P 1'
#
loop_
_entity.id
_entity.type
_entity.pdbx_description
1 polymer ?
#
loop_
_entity_poly.entity_id
_entity_poly.type
_entity_poly.pdbx_seq_one_letter_code
_entity_poly.pdbx_strand_id
1 'polypeptide(L)'
;MSVNARDLLVLHNNVNRLVGEEIFANKCLANNDVQIMNSIKKLIEAELLTTTNDFEVSIYKKTRPELQSILKSFGIKTTGNKPDLIKRIDDNFHIINNLDLPYVYIPTKKGEEILKKTEYLTSFIYSYKISLERAYYMVENYIDENCDDKVAEIYKFEFQRKYDNGEFDFNHGYNFELNMLIDHYKRDVKDYDNARKYSNIYLYFGLRDFLKKLMSNYSYYDSKGNIDLNEIQNNLNRFINSSASGMYERLIYNENLSNNIMFELFKKDTQDYSDLEEQLIEKFINYVVSYVKKESRSNTLIELSKMLEKGYTIDKEKFKKEDEYLSRYIITDINYLKNLESKIGVAIDSRNGEIHLVLDDDSLDKLIKNQKNRQ
;
A
#
# COMPACT_ATOMS: atom_id res chain seq x y z
N MET A 1 -13.86 -32.56 -0.05
CA MET A 1 -13.28 -31.48 0.79
C MET A 1 -13.58 -30.15 0.11
N SER A 2 -13.93 -29.08 0.82
CA SER A 2 -14.19 -27.78 0.18
C SER A 2 -12.89 -27.14 -0.29
N VAL A 3 -12.89 -26.60 -1.51
CA VAL A 3 -11.79 -25.81 -2.07
C VAL A 3 -11.71 -24.49 -1.31
N ASN A 4 -10.53 -24.10 -0.83
CA ASN A 4 -10.34 -22.85 -0.09
C ASN A 4 -9.57 -21.80 -0.91
N ALA A 5 -9.40 -20.60 -0.35
CA ALA A 5 -8.72 -19.48 -1.02
C ALA A 5 -7.29 -19.82 -1.51
N ARG A 6 -6.51 -20.60 -0.75
CA ARG A 6 -5.16 -21.02 -1.16
C ARG A 6 -5.20 -22.01 -2.31
N ASP A 7 -6.14 -22.95 -2.29
CA ASP A 7 -6.35 -23.89 -3.39
C ASP A 7 -6.71 -23.12 -4.68
N LEU A 8 -7.57 -22.10 -4.58
CA LEU A 8 -7.91 -21.21 -5.70
C LEU A 8 -6.70 -20.43 -6.21
N LEU A 9 -5.83 -19.95 -5.33
CA LEU A 9 -4.58 -19.30 -5.74
C LEU A 9 -3.63 -20.28 -6.45
N VAL A 10 -3.60 -21.56 -6.06
CA VAL A 10 -2.85 -22.60 -6.77
C VAL A 10 -3.42 -22.80 -8.18
N LEU A 11 -4.75 -22.81 -8.33
CA LEU A 11 -5.42 -22.87 -9.64
C LEU A 11 -4.95 -21.72 -10.55
N HIS A 12 -5.03 -20.47 -10.07
CA HIS A 12 -4.58 -19.28 -10.81
C HIS A 12 -3.13 -19.35 -11.27
N ASN A 13 -2.24 -19.91 -10.44
CA ASN A 13 -0.82 -19.97 -10.76
C ASN A 13 -0.41 -21.12 -11.69
N ASN A 14 -1.19 -22.20 -11.74
CA ASN A 14 -0.77 -23.46 -12.37
C ASN A 14 -1.62 -23.88 -13.58
N VAL A 15 -2.71 -23.17 -13.88
CA VAL A 15 -3.41 -23.32 -15.16
C VAL A 15 -2.45 -23.03 -16.31
N ASN A 16 -2.53 -23.85 -17.36
CA ASN A 16 -1.66 -23.88 -18.53
C ASN A 16 -0.19 -24.20 -18.23
N ARG A 17 0.16 -24.76 -17.06
CA ARG A 17 1.52 -25.26 -16.79
C ARG A 17 1.67 -26.74 -17.12
N LEU A 18 2.92 -27.13 -17.40
CA LEU A 18 3.30 -28.52 -17.52
C LEU A 18 3.12 -29.26 -16.19
N VAL A 19 2.63 -30.49 -16.25
CA VAL A 19 2.60 -31.39 -15.08
C VAL A 19 4.04 -31.68 -14.64
N GLY A 20 4.35 -31.50 -13.36
CA GLY A 20 5.70 -31.59 -12.80
C GLY A 20 6.49 -30.27 -12.82
N GLU A 21 5.94 -29.21 -13.41
CA GLU A 21 6.49 -27.85 -13.35
C GLU A 21 5.55 -26.90 -12.58
N GLU A 22 4.90 -27.37 -11.53
CA GLU A 22 4.05 -26.53 -10.70
C GLU A 22 4.87 -25.41 -10.05
N ILE A 23 4.22 -24.29 -9.73
CA ILE A 23 4.86 -23.14 -9.08
C ILE A 23 4.09 -22.67 -7.86
N PHE A 24 4.83 -22.03 -6.96
CA PHE A 24 4.30 -21.20 -5.90
C PHE A 24 3.85 -19.83 -6.43
N ALA A 25 3.17 -19.06 -5.57
CA ALA A 25 2.75 -17.71 -5.89
C ALA A 25 3.92 -16.74 -6.20
N ASN A 26 5.10 -16.99 -5.61
CA ASN A 26 6.36 -16.29 -5.89
C ASN A 26 7.05 -16.70 -7.20
N LYS A 27 6.38 -17.53 -8.02
CA LYS A 27 6.85 -18.02 -9.31
C LYS A 27 8.06 -18.97 -9.24
N CYS A 28 8.50 -19.37 -8.05
CA CYS A 28 9.47 -20.44 -7.89
C CYS A 28 8.81 -21.80 -8.19
N LEU A 29 9.59 -22.73 -8.76
CA LEU A 29 9.16 -24.11 -8.96
C LEU A 29 8.81 -24.76 -7.62
N ALA A 30 7.69 -25.47 -7.60
CA ALA A 30 7.18 -26.19 -6.44
C ALA A 30 7.95 -27.49 -6.19
N ASN A 31 8.55 -28.08 -7.22
CA ASN A 31 9.36 -29.31 -7.13
C ASN A 31 8.66 -30.43 -6.33
N ASN A 32 7.40 -30.72 -6.68
CA ASN A 32 6.53 -31.69 -5.97
C ASN A 32 6.27 -31.35 -4.49
N ASP A 33 6.24 -30.06 -4.13
CA ASP A 33 5.84 -29.63 -2.79
C ASP A 33 4.48 -30.23 -2.38
N VAL A 34 4.44 -30.80 -1.18
CA VAL A 34 3.29 -31.55 -0.67
C VAL A 34 2.04 -30.67 -0.60
N GLN A 35 2.17 -29.38 -0.26
CA GLN A 35 1.02 -28.49 -0.15
C GLN A 35 0.45 -28.18 -1.53
N ILE A 36 1.31 -27.82 -2.49
CA ILE A 36 0.89 -27.54 -3.87
C ILE A 36 0.24 -28.77 -4.50
N MET A 37 0.85 -29.95 -4.36
CA MET A 37 0.30 -31.18 -4.94
C MET A 37 -1.03 -31.59 -4.29
N ASN A 38 -1.19 -31.38 -2.98
CA ASN A 38 -2.48 -31.59 -2.31
C ASN A 38 -3.56 -30.63 -2.83
N SER A 39 -3.23 -29.36 -3.07
CA SER A 39 -4.15 -28.40 -3.68
C SER A 39 -4.52 -28.80 -5.11
N ILE A 40 -3.55 -29.18 -5.95
CA ILE A 40 -3.82 -29.68 -7.32
C ILE A 40 -4.76 -30.89 -7.29
N LYS A 41 -4.50 -31.86 -6.41
CA LYS A 41 -5.37 -33.03 -6.26
C LYS A 41 -6.81 -32.62 -5.91
N LYS A 42 -6.99 -31.73 -4.94
CA LYS A 42 -8.31 -31.20 -4.56
C LYS A 42 -9.00 -30.47 -5.71
N LEU A 43 -8.27 -29.69 -6.49
CA LEU A 43 -8.81 -28.97 -7.65
C LEU A 43 -9.30 -29.94 -8.74
N ILE A 44 -8.58 -31.05 -8.95
CA ILE A 44 -9.00 -32.11 -9.87
C ILE A 44 -10.24 -32.85 -9.33
N GLU A 45 -10.24 -33.24 -8.05
CA GLU A 45 -11.40 -33.88 -7.39
C GLU A 45 -12.65 -32.98 -7.38
N ALA A 46 -12.47 -31.66 -7.34
CA ALA A 46 -13.55 -30.68 -7.39
C ALA A 46 -14.02 -30.34 -8.83
N GLU A 47 -13.44 -31.01 -9.83
CA GLU A 47 -13.67 -30.78 -11.27
C GLU A 47 -13.39 -29.33 -11.69
N LEU A 48 -12.39 -28.68 -11.09
CA LEU A 48 -11.95 -27.32 -11.46
C LEU A 48 -10.73 -27.33 -12.38
N LEU A 49 -9.93 -28.39 -12.29
CA LEU A 49 -8.71 -28.56 -13.07
C LEU A 49 -8.68 -29.99 -13.63
N THR A 50 -8.11 -30.17 -14.81
CA THR A 50 -7.80 -31.49 -15.36
C THR A 50 -6.46 -31.43 -16.07
N THR A 51 -5.91 -32.59 -16.44
CA THR A 51 -4.75 -32.68 -17.32
C THR A 51 -5.19 -33.07 -18.73
N THR A 52 -4.47 -32.55 -19.72
CA THR A 52 -4.60 -32.98 -21.12
C THR A 52 -3.22 -33.13 -21.75
N ASN A 53 -3.10 -34.01 -22.73
CA ASN A 53 -1.98 -34.08 -23.66
C ASN A 53 -2.41 -33.78 -25.10
N ASP A 54 -3.59 -33.17 -25.29
CA ASP A 54 -4.16 -32.85 -26.60
C ASP A 54 -3.22 -31.95 -27.41
N PHE A 55 -3.14 -32.21 -28.72
CA PHE A 55 -2.23 -31.52 -29.62
C PHE A 55 -2.36 -30.00 -29.55
N GLU A 56 -3.59 -29.49 -29.60
CA GLU A 56 -3.90 -28.05 -29.62
C GLU A 56 -3.32 -27.27 -28.43
N VAL A 57 -3.11 -27.94 -27.28
CA VAL A 57 -2.57 -27.33 -26.06
C VAL A 57 -1.11 -27.72 -25.85
N SER A 58 -0.82 -29.02 -25.90
CA SER A 58 0.46 -29.56 -25.44
C SER A 58 1.62 -29.35 -26.42
N ILE A 59 1.36 -29.27 -27.73
CA ILE A 59 2.43 -29.04 -28.72
C ILE A 59 3.15 -27.71 -28.48
N TYR A 60 2.42 -26.69 -27.99
CA TYR A 60 2.96 -25.38 -27.68
C TYR A 60 3.89 -25.38 -26.47
N LYS A 61 3.92 -26.45 -25.67
CA LYS A 61 4.87 -26.57 -24.55
C LYS A 61 6.23 -27.11 -24.97
N LYS A 62 6.33 -27.81 -26.10
CA LYS A 62 7.63 -28.26 -26.62
C LYS A 62 8.49 -27.07 -27.02
N THR A 63 9.78 -27.17 -26.72
CA THR A 63 10.81 -26.24 -27.15
C THR A 63 11.07 -26.35 -28.65
N ARG A 64 11.67 -25.32 -29.23
CA ARG A 64 12.01 -25.31 -30.67
C ARG A 64 12.91 -26.51 -31.05
N PRO A 65 13.97 -26.86 -30.30
CA PRO A 65 14.77 -28.05 -30.61
C PRO A 65 13.97 -29.36 -30.61
N GLU A 66 13.04 -29.54 -29.66
CA GLU A 66 12.18 -30.74 -29.62
C GLU A 66 11.27 -30.84 -30.85
N LEU A 67 10.66 -29.72 -31.26
CA LEU A 67 9.83 -29.66 -32.47
C LEU A 67 10.65 -29.94 -33.74
N GLN A 68 11.88 -29.44 -33.81
CA GLN A 68 12.80 -29.73 -34.91
C GLN A 68 13.20 -31.21 -34.93
N SER A 69 13.43 -31.81 -33.75
CA SER A 69 13.74 -33.23 -33.62
C SER A 69 12.60 -34.11 -34.17
N ILE A 70 11.35 -33.78 -33.81
CA ILE A 70 10.16 -34.45 -34.33
C ILE A 70 10.17 -34.40 -35.86
N LEU A 71 10.20 -33.21 -36.46
CA LEU A 71 10.17 -33.04 -37.91
C LEU A 71 11.35 -33.76 -38.61
N LYS A 72 12.55 -33.71 -38.01
CA LYS A 72 13.75 -34.39 -38.54
C LYS A 72 13.58 -35.90 -38.61
N SER A 73 12.96 -36.52 -37.60
CA SER A 73 12.76 -37.97 -37.54
C SER A 73 11.89 -38.53 -38.67
N PHE A 74 11.04 -37.68 -39.26
CA PHE A 74 10.20 -38.01 -40.41
C PHE A 74 10.69 -37.41 -41.74
N GLY A 75 11.92 -36.87 -41.78
CA GLY A 75 12.50 -36.28 -42.99
C GLY A 75 11.83 -34.97 -43.43
N ILE A 76 11.09 -34.30 -42.53
CA ILE A 76 10.38 -33.06 -42.81
C ILE A 76 11.30 -31.86 -42.53
N LYS A 77 11.14 -30.78 -43.31
CA LYS A 77 11.90 -29.53 -43.16
C LYS A 77 11.83 -28.99 -41.72
N THR A 78 12.98 -28.69 -41.11
CA THR A 78 13.12 -28.26 -39.70
C THR A 78 13.42 -26.76 -39.51
N THR A 79 13.49 -25.99 -40.59
CA THR A 79 13.74 -24.54 -40.53
C THR A 79 12.44 -23.77 -40.27
N GLY A 80 12.54 -22.64 -39.58
CA GLY A 80 11.40 -21.76 -39.26
C GLY A 80 11.40 -21.34 -37.79
N ASN A 81 10.44 -20.48 -37.44
CA ASN A 81 10.15 -20.13 -36.05
C ASN A 81 9.25 -21.21 -35.40
N LYS A 82 9.01 -21.12 -34.09
CA LYS A 82 8.23 -22.15 -33.36
C LYS A 82 6.81 -22.35 -33.94
N PRO A 83 6.00 -21.30 -34.22
CA PRO A 83 4.72 -21.46 -34.91
C PRO A 83 4.81 -22.18 -36.25
N ASP A 84 5.80 -21.88 -37.09
CA ASP A 84 5.99 -22.54 -38.39
C ASP A 84 6.23 -24.04 -38.22
N LEU A 85 6.99 -24.43 -37.20
CA LEU A 85 7.28 -25.83 -36.90
C LEU A 85 6.05 -26.56 -36.38
N ILE A 86 5.27 -25.93 -35.49
CA ILE A 86 4.02 -26.50 -34.97
C ILE A 86 3.02 -26.72 -36.11
N LYS A 87 2.79 -25.70 -36.95
CA LYS A 87 1.91 -25.82 -38.12
C LYS A 87 2.37 -26.93 -39.06
N ARG A 88 3.68 -27.07 -39.27
CA ARG A 88 4.20 -28.15 -40.12
C ARG A 88 3.98 -29.53 -39.52
N ILE A 89 4.04 -29.66 -38.20
CA ILE A 89 3.69 -30.91 -37.52
C ILE A 89 2.21 -31.21 -37.71
N ASP A 90 1.35 -30.21 -37.57
CA ASP A 90 -0.10 -30.31 -37.78
C ASP A 90 -0.47 -30.69 -39.22
N ASP A 91 0.08 -29.99 -40.21
CA ASP A 91 -0.10 -30.27 -41.65
C ASP A 91 0.34 -31.71 -42.03
N ASN A 92 1.24 -32.31 -41.25
CA ASN A 92 1.79 -33.64 -41.49
C ASN A 92 1.38 -34.66 -40.41
N PHE A 93 0.31 -34.38 -39.64
CA PHE A 93 -0.11 -35.23 -38.53
C PHE A 93 -0.45 -36.67 -38.94
N HIS A 94 -0.91 -36.86 -40.19
CA HIS A 94 -1.18 -38.17 -40.78
C HIS A 94 0.07 -39.06 -40.97
N ILE A 95 1.27 -38.46 -41.02
CA ILE A 95 2.57 -39.16 -41.14
C ILE A 95 3.22 -39.25 -39.75
N ILE A 96 3.10 -38.18 -38.97
CA ILE A 96 3.67 -38.07 -37.63
C ILE A 96 2.73 -38.77 -36.63
N ASN A 97 2.82 -40.09 -36.57
CA ASN A 97 2.05 -40.90 -35.62
C ASN A 97 2.72 -40.94 -34.24
N ASN A 98 1.91 -41.11 -33.18
CA ASN A 98 2.37 -41.31 -31.79
C ASN A 98 3.27 -40.20 -31.25
N LEU A 99 2.87 -38.94 -31.41
CA LEU A 99 3.52 -37.80 -30.77
C LEU A 99 3.48 -37.94 -29.25
N ASP A 100 4.65 -38.07 -28.64
CA ASP A 100 4.81 -37.98 -27.19
C ASP A 100 4.67 -36.52 -26.75
N LEU A 101 3.44 -36.13 -26.38
CA LEU A 101 3.10 -34.80 -25.93
C LEU A 101 3.07 -34.73 -24.41
N PRO A 102 3.63 -33.66 -23.81
CA PRO A 102 3.61 -33.53 -22.37
C PRO A 102 2.20 -33.23 -21.86
N TYR A 103 1.91 -33.64 -20.63
CA TYR A 103 0.67 -33.28 -19.97
C TYR A 103 0.69 -31.82 -19.47
N VAL A 104 -0.44 -31.15 -19.63
CA VAL A 104 -0.66 -29.75 -19.24
C VAL A 104 -1.91 -29.66 -18.38
N TYR A 105 -1.86 -28.85 -17.31
CA TYR A 105 -3.04 -28.50 -16.54
C TYR A 105 -3.93 -27.54 -17.32
N ILE A 106 -5.19 -27.88 -17.52
CA ILE A 106 -6.20 -27.01 -18.12
C ILE A 106 -7.40 -26.88 -17.17
N PRO A 107 -8.06 -25.70 -17.12
CA PRO A 107 -9.28 -25.57 -16.36
C PRO A 107 -10.39 -26.37 -17.05
N THR A 108 -11.30 -26.92 -16.27
CA THR A 108 -12.60 -27.37 -16.81
C THR A 108 -13.48 -26.16 -17.08
N LYS A 109 -14.65 -26.34 -17.70
CA LYS A 109 -15.64 -25.25 -17.84
C LYS A 109 -16.00 -24.60 -16.49
N LYS A 110 -16.18 -25.42 -15.45
CA LYS A 110 -16.40 -24.96 -14.07
C LYS A 110 -15.17 -24.22 -13.52
N GLY A 111 -13.98 -24.73 -13.81
CA GLY A 111 -12.71 -24.08 -13.49
C GLY A 111 -12.57 -22.69 -14.10
N GLU A 112 -12.96 -22.51 -15.37
CA GLU A 112 -12.93 -21.21 -16.05
C GLU A 112 -13.86 -20.19 -15.40
N GLU A 113 -15.06 -20.60 -15.02
CA GLU A 113 -16.01 -19.75 -14.29
C GLU A 113 -15.44 -19.33 -12.93
N ILE A 114 -14.85 -20.28 -12.19
CA ILE A 114 -14.21 -20.00 -10.89
C ILE A 114 -12.99 -19.09 -11.02
N LEU A 115 -12.13 -19.30 -12.03
CA LEU A 115 -11.00 -18.42 -12.31
C LEU A 115 -11.47 -16.98 -12.49
N LYS A 116 -12.49 -16.75 -13.33
CA LYS A 116 -13.06 -15.41 -13.54
C LYS A 116 -13.62 -14.81 -12.25
N LYS A 117 -14.41 -15.58 -11.50
CA LYS A 117 -15.02 -15.10 -10.24
C LYS A 117 -13.99 -14.75 -9.16
N THR A 118 -12.81 -15.36 -9.19
CA THR A 118 -11.81 -15.30 -8.12
C THR A 118 -10.49 -14.64 -8.53
N GLU A 119 -10.43 -14.00 -9.69
CA GLU A 119 -9.22 -13.32 -10.21
C GLU A 119 -8.65 -12.28 -9.23
N TYR A 120 -9.54 -11.60 -8.48
CA TYR A 120 -9.19 -10.62 -7.46
C TYR A 120 -8.21 -11.16 -6.40
N LEU A 121 -8.22 -12.47 -6.12
CA LEU A 121 -7.33 -13.10 -5.14
C LEU A 121 -5.85 -12.89 -5.49
N THR A 122 -5.53 -12.73 -6.77
CA THR A 122 -4.15 -12.50 -7.22
C THR A 122 -3.59 -11.15 -6.74
N SER A 123 -4.44 -10.17 -6.48
CA SER A 123 -4.06 -8.86 -5.92
C SER A 123 -3.65 -8.92 -4.44
N PHE A 124 -4.00 -10.00 -3.73
CA PHE A 124 -3.77 -10.14 -2.28
C PHE A 124 -2.64 -11.12 -1.92
N ILE A 125 -1.89 -11.64 -2.91
CA ILE A 125 -0.79 -12.60 -2.68
C ILE A 125 0.27 -12.03 -1.73
N TYR A 126 0.62 -10.75 -1.90
CA TYR A 126 1.68 -10.07 -1.13
C TYR A 126 1.14 -8.97 -0.23
N SER A 127 -0.18 -8.94 -0.03
CA SER A 127 -0.81 -7.98 0.87
C SER A 127 -0.45 -8.32 2.32
N TYR A 128 0.21 -7.38 3.00
CA TYR A 128 0.63 -7.57 4.40
C TYR A 128 -0.45 -7.20 5.43
N LYS A 129 -1.57 -6.59 4.99
CA LYS A 129 -2.67 -6.18 5.87
C LYS A 129 -3.96 -6.97 5.68
N ILE A 130 -4.23 -7.41 4.45
CA ILE A 130 -5.42 -8.21 4.11
C ILE A 130 -4.92 -9.55 3.60
N SER A 131 -5.15 -10.62 4.37
CA SER A 131 -4.76 -11.98 3.94
C SER A 131 -5.68 -12.48 2.83
N LEU A 132 -5.20 -13.48 2.09
CA LEU A 132 -5.97 -14.15 1.05
C LEU A 132 -7.29 -14.72 1.57
N GLU A 133 -7.26 -15.37 2.74
CA GLU A 133 -8.44 -15.95 3.39
C GLU A 133 -9.43 -14.86 3.82
N ARG A 134 -8.93 -13.70 4.28
CA ARG A 134 -9.76 -12.56 4.63
C ARG A 134 -10.43 -11.97 3.40
N ALA A 135 -9.68 -11.74 2.31
CA ALA A 135 -10.22 -11.25 1.05
C ALA A 135 -11.31 -12.18 0.50
N TYR A 136 -11.05 -13.50 0.51
CA TYR A 136 -12.02 -14.50 0.09
C TYR A 136 -13.29 -14.47 0.95
N TYR A 137 -13.14 -14.47 2.27
CA TYR A 137 -14.26 -14.39 3.20
C TYR A 137 -15.12 -13.14 2.97
N MET A 138 -14.50 -11.99 2.70
CA MET A 138 -15.24 -10.75 2.47
C MET A 138 -16.07 -10.79 1.19
N VAL A 139 -15.51 -11.33 0.11
CA VAL A 139 -16.26 -11.47 -1.14
C VAL A 139 -17.45 -12.42 -0.99
N GLU A 140 -17.26 -13.55 -0.30
CA GLU A 140 -18.33 -14.53 -0.12
C GLU A 140 -19.46 -14.06 0.81
N ASN A 141 -19.22 -13.06 1.68
CA ASN A 141 -20.17 -12.70 2.75
C ASN A 141 -20.67 -11.26 2.70
N TYR A 142 -19.93 -10.32 2.10
CA TYR A 142 -20.22 -8.89 2.23
C TYR A 142 -20.21 -8.12 0.91
N ILE A 143 -19.65 -8.67 -0.17
CA ILE A 143 -19.55 -8.00 -1.46
C ILE A 143 -20.52 -8.67 -2.44
N ASP A 144 -21.20 -7.87 -3.26
CA ASP A 144 -22.10 -8.38 -4.29
C ASP A 144 -21.35 -9.30 -5.25
N GLU A 145 -21.91 -10.48 -5.54
CA GLU A 145 -21.30 -11.45 -6.46
C GLU A 145 -21.08 -10.83 -7.85
N ASN A 146 -21.98 -9.94 -8.25
CA ASN A 146 -21.99 -9.26 -9.54
C ASN A 146 -21.13 -8.00 -9.56
N CYS A 147 -20.41 -7.70 -8.47
CA CYS A 147 -19.47 -6.61 -8.47
C CYS A 147 -18.32 -6.89 -9.46
N ASP A 148 -18.12 -5.95 -10.38
CA ASP A 148 -17.05 -6.00 -11.38
C ASP A 148 -15.65 -5.81 -10.74
N ASP A 149 -15.54 -4.93 -9.74
CA ASP A 149 -14.27 -4.57 -9.10
C ASP A 149 -14.22 -4.99 -7.62
N LYS A 150 -14.06 -6.30 -7.42
CA LYS A 150 -13.94 -6.90 -6.09
C LYS A 150 -12.70 -6.42 -5.32
N VAL A 151 -11.62 -6.04 -6.01
CA VAL A 151 -10.40 -5.55 -5.35
C VAL A 151 -10.70 -4.23 -4.65
N ALA A 152 -11.31 -3.27 -5.35
CA ALA A 152 -11.69 -2.01 -4.75
C ALA A 152 -12.73 -2.19 -3.64
N GLU A 153 -13.76 -3.03 -3.83
CA GLU A 153 -14.77 -3.24 -2.79
C GLU A 153 -14.20 -3.83 -1.49
N ILE A 154 -13.19 -4.72 -1.57
CA ILE A 154 -12.48 -5.21 -0.38
C ILE A 154 -11.82 -4.05 0.37
N TYR A 155 -11.09 -3.18 -0.31
CA TYR A 155 -10.42 -2.05 0.35
C TYR A 155 -11.41 -1.01 0.87
N LYS A 156 -12.51 -0.73 0.13
CA LYS A 156 -13.58 0.15 0.60
C LYS A 156 -14.23 -0.38 1.87
N PHE A 157 -14.53 -1.69 1.90
CA PHE A 157 -15.10 -2.33 3.08
C PHE A 157 -14.14 -2.23 4.28
N GLU A 158 -12.86 -2.57 4.13
CA GLU A 158 -11.92 -2.49 5.26
C GLU A 158 -11.70 -1.05 5.74
N PHE A 159 -11.65 -0.09 4.81
CA PHE A 159 -11.58 1.33 5.16
C PHE A 159 -12.81 1.75 5.97
N GLN A 160 -14.03 1.46 5.48
CA GLN A 160 -15.28 1.85 6.12
C GLN A 160 -15.44 1.17 7.49
N ARG A 161 -15.16 -0.13 7.58
CA ARG A 161 -15.18 -0.88 8.85
C ARG A 161 -14.29 -0.23 9.90
N LYS A 162 -13.05 0.13 9.54
CA LYS A 162 -12.13 0.78 10.48
C LYS A 162 -12.61 2.16 10.89
N TYR A 163 -13.15 2.93 9.95
CA TYR A 163 -13.71 4.25 10.22
C TYR A 163 -14.87 4.15 11.22
N ASP A 164 -15.86 3.29 10.95
CA ASP A 164 -17.04 3.12 11.78
C ASP A 164 -16.72 2.60 13.19
N ASN A 165 -15.71 1.72 13.30
CA ASN A 165 -15.26 1.17 14.57
C ASN A 165 -14.35 2.12 15.37
N GLY A 166 -13.98 3.29 14.83
CA GLY A 166 -12.97 4.17 15.44
C GLY A 166 -11.55 3.57 15.46
N GLU A 167 -11.31 2.52 14.67
CA GLU A 167 -10.00 1.87 14.46
C GLU A 167 -9.19 2.58 13.35
N PHE A 168 -9.76 3.62 12.73
CA PHE A 168 -9.09 4.38 11.68
C PHE A 168 -7.92 5.18 12.25
N ASP A 169 -6.72 4.74 11.91
CA ASP A 169 -5.46 5.39 12.27
C ASP A 169 -4.77 5.91 11.01
N PHE A 170 -4.52 7.22 10.97
CA PHE A 170 -3.73 7.87 9.91
C PHE A 170 -2.28 8.02 10.37
N ASN A 171 -1.67 6.89 10.72
CA ASN A 171 -0.38 6.90 11.39
C ASN A 171 0.72 7.45 10.46
N HIS A 172 1.51 8.38 10.97
CA HIS A 172 2.63 9.01 10.27
C HIS A 172 2.32 9.55 8.86
N GLY A 173 1.06 9.93 8.61
CA GLY A 173 0.65 10.44 7.32
C GLY A 173 0.46 9.35 6.27
N TYR A 174 0.10 8.12 6.67
CA TYR A 174 -0.16 6.99 5.77
C TYR A 174 -1.38 6.19 6.22
N ASN A 175 -2.25 5.85 5.27
CA ASN A 175 -3.36 4.92 5.44
C ASN A 175 -3.33 3.87 4.33
N PHE A 176 -3.22 2.59 4.71
CA PHE A 176 -3.03 1.50 3.76
C PHE A 176 -4.21 1.33 2.81
N GLU A 177 -5.43 1.26 3.32
CA GLU A 177 -6.61 0.98 2.50
C GLU A 177 -6.85 2.07 1.45
N LEU A 178 -6.76 3.34 1.85
CA LEU A 178 -6.89 4.47 0.92
C LEU A 178 -5.75 4.49 -0.11
N ASN A 179 -4.51 4.19 0.30
CA ASN A 179 -3.39 4.08 -0.64
C ASN A 179 -3.63 3.00 -1.69
N MET A 180 -4.05 1.82 -1.26
CA MET A 180 -4.32 0.71 -2.18
C MET A 180 -5.46 1.02 -3.13
N LEU A 181 -6.51 1.73 -2.68
CA LEU A 181 -7.58 2.22 -3.56
C LEU A 181 -7.07 3.20 -4.61
N ILE A 182 -6.26 4.19 -4.20
CA ILE A 182 -5.68 5.17 -5.13
C ILE A 182 -4.81 4.47 -6.17
N ASP A 183 -3.91 3.59 -5.75
CA ASP A 183 -3.01 2.88 -6.67
C ASP A 183 -3.77 1.94 -7.61
N HIS A 184 -4.76 1.18 -7.10
CA HIS A 184 -5.57 0.27 -7.90
C HIS A 184 -6.33 1.02 -8.99
N TYR A 185 -7.06 2.07 -8.63
CA TYR A 185 -7.81 2.86 -9.60
C TYR A 185 -6.90 3.58 -10.60
N LYS A 186 -5.74 4.07 -10.15
CA LYS A 186 -4.80 4.80 -11.00
C LYS A 186 -4.06 3.89 -11.99
N ARG A 187 -3.63 2.70 -11.56
CA ARG A 187 -2.70 1.84 -12.32
C ARG A 187 -3.41 0.70 -13.03
N ASP A 188 -4.31 0.01 -12.33
CA ASP A 188 -4.90 -1.24 -12.80
C ASP A 188 -6.16 -0.96 -13.62
N VAL A 189 -7.09 -0.18 -13.04
CA VAL A 189 -8.39 0.14 -13.66
C VAL A 189 -8.30 1.34 -14.60
N LYS A 190 -7.39 2.28 -14.31
CA LYS A 190 -7.25 3.60 -14.98
C LYS A 190 -8.51 4.47 -14.85
N ASP A 191 -9.24 4.31 -13.76
CA ASP A 191 -10.35 5.18 -13.36
C ASP A 191 -9.81 6.36 -12.52
N TYR A 192 -9.53 7.46 -13.22
CA TYR A 192 -8.95 8.64 -12.58
C TYR A 192 -9.93 9.43 -11.71
N ASP A 193 -11.24 9.27 -11.91
CA ASP A 193 -12.26 9.91 -11.07
C ASP A 193 -12.30 9.28 -9.69
N ASN A 194 -12.30 7.94 -9.62
CA ASN A 194 -12.21 7.25 -8.34
C ASN A 194 -10.83 7.41 -7.69
N ALA A 195 -9.73 7.40 -8.47
CA ALA A 195 -8.40 7.71 -7.93
C ALA A 195 -8.33 9.12 -7.32
N ARG A 196 -8.96 10.12 -7.94
CA ARG A 196 -9.09 11.49 -7.40
C ARG A 196 -9.91 11.46 -6.11
N LYS A 197 -11.09 10.84 -6.11
CA LYS A 197 -11.97 10.74 -4.94
C LYS A 197 -11.22 10.21 -3.72
N TYR A 198 -10.55 9.07 -3.85
CA TYR A 198 -9.81 8.49 -2.73
C TYR A 198 -8.55 9.27 -2.37
N SER A 199 -7.93 9.99 -3.31
CA SER A 199 -6.84 10.94 -3.01
C SER A 199 -7.33 12.14 -2.19
N ASN A 200 -8.52 12.65 -2.46
CA ASN A 200 -9.14 13.73 -1.70
C ASN A 200 -9.52 13.26 -0.28
N ILE A 201 -10.13 12.09 -0.16
CA ILE A 201 -10.42 11.45 1.15
C ILE A 201 -9.13 11.26 1.95
N TYR A 202 -8.07 10.78 1.31
CA TYR A 202 -6.76 10.64 1.93
C TYR A 202 -6.19 11.95 2.47
N LEU A 203 -6.19 13.01 1.65
CA LEU A 203 -5.74 14.33 2.05
C LEU A 203 -6.59 14.92 3.17
N TYR A 204 -7.90 14.71 3.15
CA TYR A 204 -8.81 15.15 4.21
C TYR A 204 -8.45 14.51 5.56
N PHE A 205 -8.29 13.18 5.60
CA PHE A 205 -7.89 12.51 6.83
C PHE A 205 -6.47 12.87 7.28
N GLY A 206 -5.55 13.12 6.33
CA GLY A 206 -4.22 13.65 6.63
C GLY A 206 -4.26 15.03 7.26
N LEU A 207 -5.10 15.92 6.75
CA LEU A 207 -5.34 17.24 7.36
C LEU A 207 -5.93 17.08 8.76
N ARG A 208 -6.96 16.25 8.94
CA ARG A 208 -7.61 16.03 10.23
C ARG A 208 -6.64 15.51 11.31
N ASP A 209 -5.80 14.53 10.96
CA ASP A 209 -4.76 14.02 11.86
C ASP A 209 -3.70 15.09 12.17
N PHE A 210 -3.28 15.85 11.16
CA PHE A 210 -2.38 16.99 11.35
C PHE A 210 -2.96 18.01 12.34
N LEU A 211 -4.23 18.40 12.19
CA LEU A 211 -4.88 19.36 13.09
C LEU A 211 -4.96 18.81 14.52
N LYS A 212 -5.31 17.53 14.69
CA LYS A 212 -5.32 16.87 16.00
C LYS A 212 -3.95 16.95 16.68
N LYS A 213 -2.88 16.68 15.93
CA LYS A 213 -1.50 16.77 16.42
C LYS A 213 -1.09 18.22 16.70
N LEU A 214 -1.45 19.16 15.84
CA LEU A 214 -1.18 20.58 16.05
C LEU A 214 -1.80 21.08 17.36
N MET A 215 -3.00 20.62 17.71
CA MET A 215 -3.67 21.00 18.96
C MET A 215 -3.12 20.31 20.23
N SER A 216 -2.25 19.31 20.10
CA SER A 216 -1.79 18.49 21.22
C SER A 216 -0.28 18.30 21.34
N ASN A 217 0.50 18.58 20.30
CA ASN A 217 1.94 18.31 20.24
C ASN A 217 2.75 19.62 20.18
N TYR A 218 3.62 19.76 21.17
CA TYR A 218 4.50 20.91 21.38
C TYR A 218 5.55 21.08 20.28
N SER A 219 5.89 20.03 19.54
CA SER A 219 6.90 20.10 18.49
C SER A 219 6.53 21.06 17.34
N TYR A 220 5.25 21.44 17.22
CA TYR A 220 4.77 22.40 16.21
C TYR A 220 4.91 23.86 16.61
N TYR A 221 5.50 24.16 17.77
CA TYR A 221 5.57 25.51 18.31
C TYR A 221 7.00 25.91 18.71
N ASP A 222 7.30 27.20 18.57
CA ASP A 222 8.52 27.80 19.09
C ASP A 222 8.49 27.94 20.61
N SER A 223 9.60 28.36 21.22
CA SER A 223 9.72 28.58 22.67
C SER A 223 8.80 29.69 23.21
N LYS A 224 8.10 30.42 22.35
CA LYS A 224 7.14 31.46 22.72
C LYS A 224 5.69 30.99 22.50
N GLY A 225 5.48 29.74 22.08
CA GLY A 225 4.17 29.17 21.79
C GLY A 225 3.55 29.68 20.49
N ASN A 226 4.36 30.24 19.57
CA ASN A 226 3.91 30.53 18.21
C ASN A 226 4.16 29.32 17.33
N ILE A 227 3.35 29.17 16.29
CA ILE A 227 3.51 28.10 15.31
C ILE A 227 4.90 28.14 14.66
N ASP A 228 5.58 27.00 14.60
CA ASP A 228 6.75 26.77 13.75
C ASP A 228 6.31 26.44 12.32
N LEU A 229 6.46 27.42 11.43
CA LEU A 229 6.09 27.28 10.02
C LEU A 229 6.89 26.21 9.28
N ASN A 230 8.15 25.97 9.65
CA ASN A 230 8.97 24.95 9.01
C ASN A 230 8.46 23.56 9.39
N GLU A 231 8.13 23.35 10.66
CA GLU A 231 7.60 22.07 11.13
C GLU A 231 6.21 21.78 10.53
N ILE A 232 5.33 22.79 10.48
CA ILE A 232 4.04 22.67 9.77
C ILE A 232 4.27 22.29 8.31
N GLN A 233 5.14 23.03 7.61
CA GLN A 233 5.41 22.78 6.19
C GLN A 233 5.93 21.35 5.96
N ASN A 234 6.88 20.90 6.78
CA ASN A 234 7.45 19.55 6.65
C ASN A 234 6.38 18.47 6.82
N ASN A 235 5.49 18.62 7.80
CA ASN A 235 4.42 17.66 8.05
C ASN A 235 3.36 17.65 6.95
N LEU A 236 2.89 18.83 6.52
CA LEU A 236 1.93 18.94 5.42
C LEU A 236 2.49 18.30 4.13
N ASN A 237 3.73 18.65 3.77
CA ASN A 237 4.38 18.10 2.58
C ASN A 237 4.48 16.57 2.61
N ARG A 238 4.73 15.98 3.79
CA ARG A 238 4.92 14.53 3.93
C ARG A 238 3.70 13.73 3.47
N PHE A 239 2.52 14.06 3.98
CA PHE A 239 1.32 13.31 3.60
C PHE A 239 0.80 13.71 2.21
N ILE A 240 0.97 14.97 1.77
CA ILE A 240 0.65 15.36 0.39
C ILE A 240 1.48 14.53 -0.62
N ASN A 241 2.78 14.36 -0.34
CA ASN A 241 3.69 13.66 -1.24
C ASN A 241 3.44 12.14 -1.32
N SER A 242 2.92 11.55 -0.25
CA SER A 242 2.82 10.08 -0.12
C SER A 242 1.93 9.42 -1.16
N SER A 243 0.76 10.00 -1.47
CA SER A 243 -0.26 9.30 -2.26
C SER A 243 -1.08 10.21 -3.17
N ALA A 244 -1.20 11.50 -2.84
CA ALA A 244 -2.11 12.42 -3.53
C ALA A 244 -1.42 13.32 -4.56
N SER A 245 -0.13 13.60 -4.39
CA SER A 245 0.64 14.52 -5.25
C SER A 245 0.51 14.18 -6.73
N GLY A 246 0.73 12.92 -7.09
CA GLY A 246 0.67 12.48 -8.49
C GLY A 246 -0.73 12.55 -9.12
N MET A 247 -1.81 12.54 -8.31
CA MET A 247 -3.16 12.81 -8.84
C MET A 247 -3.36 14.30 -9.07
N TYR A 248 -2.93 15.15 -8.12
CA TYR A 248 -3.02 16.61 -8.30
C TYR A 248 -2.14 17.11 -9.47
N GLU A 249 -0.98 16.49 -9.72
CA GLU A 249 -0.19 16.77 -10.94
C GLU A 249 -1.03 16.53 -12.20
N ARG A 250 -1.78 15.43 -12.28
CA ARG A 250 -2.67 15.13 -13.41
C ARG A 250 -3.79 16.18 -13.52
N LEU A 251 -4.46 16.50 -12.41
CA LEU A 251 -5.54 17.50 -12.38
C LEU A 251 -5.05 18.86 -12.88
N ILE A 252 -3.85 19.27 -12.46
CA ILE A 252 -3.27 20.58 -12.79
C ILE A 252 -2.75 20.60 -14.23
N TYR A 253 -1.93 19.63 -14.62
CA TYR A 253 -1.15 19.71 -15.86
C TYR A 253 -1.80 19.01 -17.05
N ASN A 254 -2.57 17.94 -16.81
CA ASN A 254 -3.22 17.20 -17.89
C ASN A 254 -4.66 17.69 -18.10
N GLU A 255 -5.38 17.95 -17.01
CA GLU A 255 -6.78 18.39 -17.07
C GLU A 255 -6.94 19.91 -17.03
N ASN A 256 -5.88 20.65 -16.68
CA ASN A 256 -5.90 22.12 -16.58
C ASN A 256 -7.01 22.65 -15.65
N LEU A 257 -7.29 21.92 -14.56
CA LEU A 257 -8.32 22.33 -13.60
C LEU A 257 -7.87 23.56 -12.80
N SER A 258 -8.81 24.47 -12.53
CA SER A 258 -8.59 25.60 -11.63
C SER A 258 -8.65 25.17 -10.16
N ASN A 259 -8.06 25.98 -9.27
CA ASN A 259 -8.11 25.74 -7.82
C ASN A 259 -9.54 25.62 -7.30
N ASN A 260 -10.46 26.47 -7.80
CA ASN A 260 -11.86 26.44 -7.40
C ASN A 260 -12.54 25.12 -7.79
N ILE A 261 -12.24 24.57 -8.97
CA ILE A 261 -12.78 23.28 -9.38
C ILE A 261 -12.21 22.16 -8.50
N MET A 262 -10.91 22.16 -8.24
CA MET A 262 -10.29 21.17 -7.35
C MET A 262 -10.86 21.23 -5.93
N PHE A 263 -11.13 22.43 -5.42
CA PHE A 263 -11.79 22.63 -4.13
C PHE A 263 -13.23 22.07 -4.09
N GLU A 264 -14.05 22.36 -5.11
CA GLU A 264 -15.41 21.82 -5.18
C GLU A 264 -15.42 20.29 -5.33
N LEU A 265 -14.49 19.72 -6.11
CA LEU A 265 -14.31 18.28 -6.19
C LEU A 265 -13.90 17.69 -4.83
N PHE A 266 -12.97 18.33 -4.12
CA PHE A 266 -12.55 17.89 -2.80
C PHE A 266 -13.72 17.87 -1.80
N LYS A 267 -14.52 18.94 -1.76
CA LYS A 267 -15.73 19.01 -0.91
C LYS A 267 -16.70 17.89 -1.24
N LYS A 268 -17.02 17.70 -2.52
CA LYS A 268 -17.92 16.64 -2.97
C LYS A 268 -17.40 15.26 -2.59
N ASP A 269 -16.12 14.99 -2.79
CA ASP A 269 -15.51 13.68 -2.55
C ASP A 269 -15.40 13.35 -1.05
N THR A 270 -15.38 14.36 -0.17
CA THR A 270 -15.17 14.21 1.28
C THR A 270 -16.41 14.49 2.13
N GLN A 271 -17.54 14.81 1.50
CA GLN A 271 -18.77 15.25 2.17
C GLN A 271 -19.28 14.31 3.26
N ASP A 272 -19.08 12.99 3.10
CA ASP A 272 -19.58 11.97 4.04
C ASP A 272 -18.75 11.92 5.34
N TYR A 273 -17.57 12.56 5.35
CA TYR A 273 -16.65 12.60 6.50
C TYR A 273 -16.48 14.01 7.06
N SER A 274 -16.79 15.03 6.27
CA SER A 274 -16.35 16.41 6.48
C SER A 274 -16.92 17.04 7.76
N ASP A 275 -16.04 17.25 8.73
CA ASP A 275 -16.27 18.00 9.98
C ASP A 275 -15.48 19.32 10.05
N LEU A 276 -14.81 19.71 8.96
CA LEU A 276 -13.91 20.87 8.91
C LEU A 276 -14.55 22.09 8.24
N GLU A 277 -14.12 23.28 8.67
CA GLU A 277 -14.56 24.55 8.09
C GLU A 277 -14.16 24.69 6.61
N GLU A 278 -15.10 25.14 5.80
CA GLU A 278 -14.92 25.30 4.36
C GLU A 278 -13.74 26.22 4.00
N GLN A 279 -13.57 27.32 4.74
CA GLN A 279 -12.45 28.25 4.55
C GLN A 279 -11.09 27.58 4.83
N LEU A 280 -11.02 26.70 5.83
CA LEU A 280 -9.79 25.94 6.11
C LEU A 280 -9.47 24.99 4.95
N ILE A 281 -10.48 24.28 4.45
CA ILE A 281 -10.35 23.38 3.30
C ILE A 281 -9.85 24.16 2.09
N GLU A 282 -10.44 25.32 1.79
CA GLU A 282 -10.03 26.16 0.66
C GLU A 282 -8.56 26.57 0.75
N LYS A 283 -8.10 27.04 1.92
CA LYS A 283 -6.69 27.39 2.14
C LYS A 283 -5.77 26.19 2.04
N PHE A 284 -6.20 25.03 2.53
CA PHE A 284 -5.44 23.80 2.41
C PHE A 284 -5.30 23.34 0.95
N ILE A 285 -6.37 23.37 0.15
CA ILE A 285 -6.30 23.02 -1.28
C ILE A 285 -5.40 23.96 -2.05
N ASN A 286 -5.47 25.27 -1.79
CA ASN A 286 -4.54 26.23 -2.38
C ASN A 286 -3.08 25.91 -2.02
N TYR A 287 -2.81 25.49 -0.78
CA TYR A 287 -1.49 25.02 -0.38
C TYR A 287 -1.06 23.75 -1.11
N VAL A 288 -1.94 22.74 -1.24
CA VAL A 288 -1.66 21.50 -1.99
C VAL A 288 -1.29 21.82 -3.45
N VAL A 289 -2.05 22.71 -4.10
CA VAL A 289 -1.76 23.13 -5.47
C VAL A 289 -0.41 23.83 -5.57
N SER A 290 -0.12 24.80 -4.68
CA SER A 290 1.19 25.45 -4.65
C SER A 290 2.34 24.46 -4.40
N TYR A 291 2.13 23.48 -3.53
CA TYR A 291 3.09 22.42 -3.25
C TYR A 291 3.43 21.64 -4.52
N VAL A 292 2.41 21.16 -5.22
CA VAL A 292 2.52 20.35 -6.45
C VAL A 292 3.14 21.17 -7.58
N LYS A 293 2.75 22.44 -7.74
CA LYS A 293 3.32 23.30 -8.77
C LYS A 293 4.79 23.66 -8.54
N LYS A 294 5.33 23.42 -7.34
CA LYS A 294 6.67 23.84 -6.92
C LYS A 294 6.88 25.36 -7.04
N GLU A 295 5.79 26.14 -6.99
CA GLU A 295 5.82 27.61 -6.95
C GLU A 295 6.20 28.10 -5.54
N SER A 296 6.50 29.40 -5.40
CA SER A 296 6.77 30.00 -4.09
C SER A 296 5.59 29.78 -3.13
N ARG A 297 5.82 28.97 -2.09
CA ARG A 297 4.79 28.45 -1.17
C ARG A 297 4.53 29.37 0.02
N SER A 298 5.32 30.43 0.16
CA SER A 298 5.30 31.29 1.35
C SER A 298 3.94 31.94 1.57
N ASN A 299 3.29 32.42 0.50
CA ASN A 299 1.99 33.10 0.64
C ASN A 299 0.86 32.14 1.05
N THR A 300 0.75 30.97 0.40
CA THR A 300 -0.32 30.00 0.73
C THR A 300 -0.10 29.35 2.10
N LEU A 301 1.16 29.10 2.50
CA LEU A 301 1.48 28.62 3.85
C LEU A 301 1.13 29.67 4.92
N ILE A 302 1.45 30.94 4.69
CA ILE A 302 1.12 32.04 5.62
C ILE A 302 -0.40 32.17 5.77
N GLU A 303 -1.15 32.11 4.66
CA GLU A 303 -2.61 32.17 4.69
C GLU A 303 -3.24 31.00 5.44
N LEU A 304 -2.76 29.78 5.20
CA LEU A 304 -3.19 28.60 5.93
C LEU A 304 -2.87 28.74 7.43
N SER A 305 -1.66 29.18 7.77
CA SER A 305 -1.22 29.31 9.16
C SER A 305 -2.06 30.31 9.95
N LYS A 306 -2.43 31.45 9.34
CA LYS A 306 -3.37 32.41 9.94
C LYS A 306 -4.75 31.82 10.22
N MET A 307 -5.18 30.84 9.43
CA MET A 307 -6.43 30.12 9.67
C MET A 307 -6.27 29.14 10.84
N LEU A 308 -5.14 28.42 10.89
CA LEU A 308 -4.84 27.49 11.98
C LEU A 308 -4.81 28.20 13.34
N GLU A 309 -4.21 29.39 13.42
CA GLU A 309 -4.14 30.21 14.65
C GLU A 309 -5.51 30.63 15.21
N LYS A 310 -6.58 30.58 14.42
CA LYS A 310 -7.93 31.02 14.82
C LYS A 310 -8.77 29.95 15.52
N GLY A 311 -8.29 28.72 15.62
CA GLY A 311 -9.09 27.65 16.24
C GLY A 311 -8.49 26.25 16.23
N TYR A 312 -7.31 26.06 15.65
CA TYR A 312 -6.67 24.75 15.48
C TYR A 312 -5.30 24.67 16.15
N THR A 313 -5.02 25.58 17.08
CA THR A 313 -3.79 25.59 17.88
C THR A 313 -4.04 25.15 19.31
N ILE A 314 -2.96 24.77 19.98
CA ILE A 314 -2.99 24.50 21.41
C ILE A 314 -3.35 25.78 22.17
N ASP A 315 -4.14 25.63 23.24
CA ASP A 315 -4.43 26.73 24.14
C ASP A 315 -3.11 27.30 24.72
N LYS A 316 -2.93 28.62 24.66
CA LYS A 316 -1.68 29.27 25.08
C LYS A 316 -1.40 29.14 26.57
N GLU A 317 -2.42 29.02 27.42
CA GLU A 317 -2.21 28.78 28.86
C GLU A 317 -1.82 27.33 29.13
N LYS A 318 -2.43 26.38 28.41
CA LYS A 318 -2.01 24.98 28.40
C LYS A 318 -0.56 24.87 27.93
N PHE A 319 -0.21 25.61 26.87
CA PHE A 319 1.16 25.65 26.37
C PHE A 319 2.14 26.13 27.43
N LYS A 320 1.86 27.28 28.06
CA LYS A 320 2.72 27.83 29.12
C LYS A 320 2.91 26.89 30.30
N LYS A 321 1.85 26.21 30.76
CA LYS A 321 1.95 25.26 31.89
C LYS A 321 2.85 24.07 31.56
N GLU A 322 2.80 23.60 30.32
CA GLU A 322 3.60 22.45 29.88
C GLU A 322 5.02 22.86 29.48
N ASP A 323 5.22 24.07 28.93
CA ASP A 323 6.53 24.69 28.74
C ASP A 323 7.22 25.00 30.07
N GLU A 324 6.49 25.47 31.09
CA GLU A 324 6.98 25.59 32.47
C GLU A 324 7.32 24.23 33.11
N TYR A 325 6.65 23.15 32.69
CA TYR A 325 6.99 21.79 33.11
C TYR A 325 8.25 21.30 32.40
N LEU A 326 8.31 21.43 31.07
CA LEU A 326 9.42 20.98 30.22
C LEU A 326 10.70 21.79 30.47
N SER A 327 10.60 23.08 30.78
CA SER A 327 11.73 23.95 31.15
C SER A 327 12.39 23.57 32.48
N ARG A 328 11.77 22.68 33.28
CA ARG A 328 12.43 22.07 34.46
C ARG A 328 13.40 20.96 34.07
N TYR A 329 13.33 20.48 32.82
CA TYR A 329 14.14 19.38 32.34
C TYR A 329 15.19 19.87 31.35
N ILE A 330 16.42 19.40 31.53
CA ILE A 330 17.46 19.54 30.52
C ILE A 330 17.42 18.27 29.67
N ILE A 331 16.97 18.41 28.42
CA ILE A 331 17.02 17.31 27.45
C ILE A 331 18.47 17.19 26.94
N THR A 332 19.07 16.03 27.17
CA THR A 332 20.42 15.69 26.75
C THR A 332 20.53 14.19 26.47
N ASP A 333 21.62 13.73 25.86
CA ASP A 333 21.85 12.32 25.57
C ASP A 333 23.06 11.77 26.34
N ILE A 334 23.14 10.44 26.44
CA ILE A 334 24.20 9.74 27.19
C ILE A 334 25.59 10.04 26.62
N ASN A 335 25.73 10.28 25.32
CA ASN A 335 27.03 10.58 24.72
C ASN A 335 27.50 11.98 25.10
N TYR A 336 26.60 12.95 25.14
CA TYR A 336 26.89 14.29 25.62
C TYR A 336 27.28 14.28 27.10
N LEU A 337 26.56 13.53 27.94
CA LEU A 337 26.90 13.38 29.36
C LEU A 337 28.28 12.73 29.57
N LYS A 338 28.64 11.72 28.76
CA LYS A 338 29.98 11.11 28.77
C LYS A 338 31.08 12.13 28.45
N ASN A 339 30.84 13.01 27.47
CA ASN A 339 31.80 14.02 27.04
C ASN A 339 32.00 15.16 28.05
N LEU A 340 31.07 15.35 28.99
CA LEU A 340 31.15 16.34 30.07
C LEU A 340 32.11 15.95 31.20
N GLU A 341 32.77 14.77 31.10
CA GLU A 341 33.50 14.13 32.20
C GLU A 341 32.66 14.10 33.50
N SER A 342 31.35 13.97 33.33
CA SER A 342 30.41 14.00 34.45
C SER A 342 30.46 12.69 35.23
N LYS A 343 30.37 12.78 36.55
CA LYS A 343 30.13 11.60 37.37
C LYS A 343 28.63 11.33 37.35
N ILE A 344 28.25 10.25 36.66
CA ILE A 344 26.87 9.78 36.59
C ILE A 344 26.71 8.66 37.63
N GLY A 345 25.95 8.94 38.68
CA GLY A 345 25.46 7.93 39.60
C GLY A 345 24.40 7.07 38.94
N VAL A 346 24.44 5.76 39.21
CA VAL A 346 23.42 4.81 38.76
C VAL A 346 22.82 4.17 40.00
N ALA A 347 21.52 4.36 40.21
CA ALA A 347 20.75 3.65 41.21
C ALA A 347 19.83 2.65 40.51
N ILE A 348 19.75 1.43 41.03
CA ILE A 348 18.85 0.39 40.52
C ILE A 348 17.92 0.00 41.65
N ASP A 349 16.62 0.10 41.44
CA ASP A 349 15.64 -0.40 42.38
C ASP A 349 15.65 -1.94 42.32
N SER A 350 16.07 -2.55 43.42
CA SER A 350 16.24 -4.01 43.53
C SER A 350 14.93 -4.79 43.50
N ARG A 351 13.77 -4.13 43.59
CA ARG A 351 12.45 -4.76 43.62
C ARG A 351 11.84 -4.94 42.23
N ASN A 352 12.08 -3.99 41.34
CA ASN A 352 11.46 -3.94 40.01
C ASN A 352 12.48 -3.78 38.86
N GLY A 353 13.77 -3.57 39.17
CA GLY A 353 14.83 -3.37 38.18
C GLY A 353 14.86 -1.99 37.53
N GLU A 354 14.14 -1.00 38.07
CA GLU A 354 14.12 0.36 37.54
C GLU A 354 15.49 1.04 37.71
N ILE A 355 15.97 1.70 36.65
CA ILE A 355 17.30 2.33 36.62
C ILE A 355 17.12 3.86 36.67
N HIS A 356 17.70 4.49 37.67
CA HIS A 356 17.75 5.94 37.82
C HIS A 356 19.18 6.45 37.59
N LEU A 357 19.33 7.36 36.64
CA LEU A 357 20.59 8.08 36.39
C LEU A 357 20.54 9.42 37.13
N VAL A 358 21.57 9.69 37.93
CA VAL A 358 21.64 10.90 38.76
C VAL A 358 22.99 11.57 38.51
N LEU A 359 22.99 12.87 38.19
CA LEU A 359 24.20 13.67 38.11
C LEU A 359 24.55 14.19 39.50
N ASP A 360 25.85 14.26 39.82
CA ASP A 360 26.27 15.04 40.98
C ASP A 360 26.09 16.55 40.74
N ASP A 361 26.07 17.32 41.83
CA ASP A 361 25.78 18.76 41.79
C ASP A 361 26.74 19.53 40.87
N ASP A 362 28.04 19.18 40.88
CA ASP A 362 29.05 19.81 40.03
C ASP A 362 28.82 19.52 38.53
N SER A 363 28.41 18.30 38.20
CA SER A 363 28.10 17.90 36.82
C SER A 363 26.80 18.52 36.33
N LEU A 364 25.80 18.62 37.20
CA LEU A 364 24.54 19.31 36.91
C LEU A 364 24.79 20.82 36.67
N ASP A 365 25.61 21.46 37.51
CA ASP A 365 25.97 22.87 37.35
C ASP A 365 26.73 23.16 36.05
N LYS A 366 27.67 22.27 35.68
CA LYS A 366 28.35 22.34 34.37
C LYS A 366 27.37 22.19 33.21
N LEU A 367 26.43 21.24 33.31
CA LEU A 367 25.40 21.01 32.31
C LEU A 367 24.51 22.25 32.14
N ILE A 368 24.04 22.84 33.25
CA ILE A 368 23.23 24.07 33.25
C ILE A 368 24.01 25.25 32.65
N LYS A 369 25.27 25.45 33.05
CA LYS A 369 26.12 26.55 32.53
C LYS A 369 26.39 26.41 31.03
N ASN A 370 26.68 25.20 30.56
CA ASN A 370 26.95 24.95 29.14
C ASN A 370 25.71 25.11 28.26
N GLN A 371 24.50 24.86 28.78
CA GLN A 371 23.27 25.16 28.06
C GLN A 371 22.99 26.66 27.96
N LYS A 372 23.26 27.44 29.03
CA LYS A 372 23.12 28.91 29.00
C LYS A 372 24.06 29.61 28.03
N ASN A 373 25.20 28.99 27.70
CA ASN A 373 26.16 29.51 26.72
C ASN A 373 25.86 29.10 25.27
N ARG A 374 24.81 28.28 25.04
CA ARG A 374 24.37 27.81 23.70
C ARG A 374 23.09 28.48 23.20
N GLN A 375 22.39 29.22 24.06
CA GLN A 375 21.31 30.14 23.70
C GLN A 375 21.90 31.53 23.44
#